data_AF-R0HTA2-F1
#
_entry.id   AF-R0HTA2-F1
#
_cell.length_a   1.000
_cell.length_b   1.000
_cell.length_c   1.000
_cell.angle_alpha   90.00
_cell.angle_beta   90.00
_cell.angle_gamma   90.00
#
_symmetry.space_group_name_H-M   'P 1'
#
loop_
_entity.id
_entity.type
_entity.pdbx_description
1 polymer ?
#
loop_
_entity_poly.entity_id
_entity_poly.type
_entity_poly.pdbx_seq_one_letter_code
_entity_poly.pdbx_strand_id
1 'polypeptide(L)'
;MEGLRLDGDMIISKTLSRTDVDKHGRLHLPKSQVLSVLRKMTYATEERLLNGIELEVLDIMKNHSYSVILKSRNPSKDYVLGTGWSALKYSLELKEGDNLKLYWDHLNCKFIILNCEYSLIPF
;
A
#
# COMPACT_ATOMS: atom_id res chain seq x y z
N MET A 1 18.41 0.34 -18.17
CA MET A 1 17.37 -0.31 -17.35
C MET A 1 16.05 0.14 -17.95
N GLU A 2 15.28 -0.74 -18.59
CA GLU A 2 13.96 -0.35 -19.12
C GLU A 2 13.08 0.09 -17.95
N GLY A 3 12.51 1.29 -18.00
CA GLY A 3 11.71 1.84 -16.90
C GLY A 3 10.46 0.99 -16.66
N LEU A 4 10.11 0.76 -15.39
CA LEU A 4 8.87 0.07 -15.01
C LEU A 4 7.67 0.79 -15.63
N ARG A 5 6.89 0.09 -16.45
CA ARG A 5 5.63 0.60 -17.01
C ARG A 5 4.48 0.11 -16.15
N LEU A 6 3.81 1.04 -15.48
CA LEU A 6 2.80 0.74 -14.46
C LEU A 6 1.42 1.21 -14.89
N ASP A 7 0.41 0.41 -14.57
CA ASP A 7 -0.99 0.84 -14.61
C ASP A 7 -1.24 1.84 -13.46
N GLY A 8 -1.66 3.06 -13.80
CA GLY A 8 -1.94 4.11 -12.83
C GLY A 8 -3.08 3.75 -11.87
N ASP A 9 -4.04 2.93 -12.31
CA ASP A 9 -5.16 2.48 -11.49
C ASP A 9 -4.72 1.52 -10.37
N MET A 10 -3.51 0.98 -10.46
CA MET A 10 -2.90 0.09 -9.46
C MET A 10 -2.02 0.85 -8.45
N ILE A 11 -1.94 2.19 -8.54
CA ILE A 11 -1.11 3.00 -7.65
C ILE A 11 -1.96 3.65 -6.55
N ILE A 12 -1.53 3.44 -5.31
CA ILE A 12 -2.00 4.20 -4.15
C ILE A 12 -0.92 5.21 -3.76
N SER A 13 -1.27 6.49 -3.73
CA SER A 13 -0.38 7.58 -3.33
C SER A 13 -0.93 8.31 -2.11
N LYS A 14 -0.11 8.41 -1.06
CA LYS A 14 -0.49 9.01 0.21
C LYS A 14 0.63 9.89 0.74
N THR A 15 0.33 11.17 0.96
CA THR A 15 1.14 12.02 1.85
C THR A 15 0.86 11.61 3.29
N LEU A 16 1.89 11.21 4.01
CA LEU A 16 1.77 10.69 5.36
C LEU A 16 1.39 11.81 6.33
N SER A 17 0.32 11.57 7.10
CA SER A 17 -0.12 12.45 8.18
C SER A 17 0.49 12.01 9.51
N ARG A 18 0.39 12.85 10.54
CA ARG A 18 0.82 12.50 11.90
C ARG A 18 0.30 11.14 12.38
N THR A 19 -0.97 10.81 12.14
CA THR A 19 -1.58 9.54 12.58
C THR A 19 -1.06 8.33 11.81
N ASP A 20 -0.51 8.54 10.60
CA ASP A 20 0.12 7.48 9.83
C ASP A 20 1.48 7.12 10.45
N VAL A 21 2.21 8.09 11.01
CA VAL A 21 3.59 7.89 11.46
C VAL A 21 3.78 7.84 12.98
N ASP A 22 2.74 8.05 13.78
CA ASP A 22 2.85 7.94 15.24
C ASP A 22 3.20 6.50 15.71
N LYS A 23 3.49 6.35 17.01
CA LYS A 23 3.93 5.07 17.61
C LYS A 23 2.93 3.93 17.42
N HIS A 24 1.64 4.23 17.40
CA HIS A 24 0.53 3.29 17.23
C HIS A 24 -0.15 3.46 15.87
N GLY A 25 0.49 4.24 14.99
CA GLY A 25 -0.06 4.69 13.74
C GLY A 25 -0.41 3.51 12.84
N ARG A 26 -1.42 3.71 12.03
CA ARG A 26 -1.80 2.80 10.94
C ARG A 26 -1.81 3.65 9.69
N LEU A 27 -1.35 3.11 8.58
CA LEU A 27 -1.40 3.86 7.34
C LEU A 27 -2.85 3.94 6.87
N HIS A 28 -3.45 5.13 6.91
CA HIS A 28 -4.78 5.38 6.36
C HIS A 28 -4.68 5.57 4.85
N LEU A 29 -5.31 4.67 4.10
CA LEU A 29 -5.20 4.64 2.64
C LEU A 29 -6.32 5.47 1.98
N PRO A 30 -6.02 6.21 0.90
CA PRO A 30 -7.03 6.89 0.09
C PRO A 30 -8.06 5.91 -0.48
N LYS A 31 -9.33 6.07 -0.08
CA LYS A 31 -10.41 5.13 -0.37
C LYS A 31 -10.60 4.86 -1.87
N SER A 32 -10.61 5.90 -2.71
CA SER A 32 -10.84 5.76 -4.15
C SER A 32 -9.76 4.91 -4.84
N GLN A 33 -8.49 5.11 -4.49
CA GLN A 33 -7.37 4.37 -5.05
C GLN A 33 -7.36 2.91 -4.55
N VAL A 34 -7.68 2.68 -3.28
CA VAL A 34 -7.84 1.31 -2.77
C VAL A 34 -8.96 0.58 -3.49
N LEU A 35 -10.12 1.23 -3.70
CA LEU A 35 -11.22 0.62 -4.45
C LEU A 35 -10.83 0.27 -5.89
N SER A 36 -9.98 1.07 -6.53
CA SER A 36 -9.43 0.76 -7.85
C SER A 36 -8.57 -0.51 -7.84
N VAL A 37 -7.62 -0.59 -6.91
CA VAL A 37 -6.77 -1.77 -6.70
C VAL A 37 -7.60 -3.01 -6.38
N LEU A 38 -8.60 -2.89 -5.50
CA LEU A 38 -9.48 -4.00 -5.10
C LEU A 38 -10.24 -4.62 -6.27
N ARG A 39 -10.52 -3.87 -7.35
CA ARG A 39 -11.13 -4.44 -8.57
C ARG A 39 -10.26 -5.50 -9.25
N LYS A 40 -8.94 -5.46 -9.05
CA LYS A 40 -7.99 -6.48 -9.56
C LYS A 40 -7.58 -7.48 -8.48
N MET A 41 -7.92 -7.23 -7.23
CA MET A 41 -7.61 -8.09 -6.08
C MET A 41 -8.76 -9.11 -5.91
N THR A 42 -8.84 -10.09 -6.81
CA THR A 42 -10.01 -11.01 -6.94
C THR A 42 -10.36 -11.79 -5.67
N TYR A 43 -9.43 -11.94 -4.74
CA TYR A 43 -9.61 -12.65 -3.48
C TYR A 43 -10.01 -11.76 -2.29
N ALA A 44 -10.08 -10.44 -2.46
CA ALA A 44 -10.32 -9.48 -1.39
C ALA A 44 -11.83 -9.21 -1.18
N THR A 45 -12.53 -10.18 -0.57
CA THR A 45 -13.94 -10.04 -0.21
C THR A 45 -14.14 -9.06 0.96
N GLU A 46 -15.36 -8.51 1.13
CA GLU A 46 -15.67 -7.62 2.26
C GLU A 46 -15.40 -8.30 3.61
N GLU A 47 -15.77 -9.57 3.76
CA GLU A 47 -15.47 -10.38 4.96
C GLU A 47 -13.96 -10.47 5.23
N ARG A 48 -13.16 -10.80 4.20
CA ARG A 48 -11.71 -10.90 4.35
C ARG A 48 -11.07 -9.56 4.67
N LEU A 49 -11.57 -8.47 4.09
CA LEU A 49 -11.12 -7.11 4.41
C LEU A 49 -11.47 -6.72 5.84
N LEU A 50 -12.62 -7.15 6.38
CA LEU A 50 -12.97 -6.92 7.79
C LEU A 50 -12.07 -7.73 8.74
N ASN A 51 -11.80 -9.00 8.41
CA ASN A 51 -10.95 -9.89 9.20
C ASN A 51 -9.46 -9.52 9.13
N GLY A 52 -9.02 -9.01 7.98
CA GLY A 52 -7.64 -8.72 7.65
C GLY A 52 -7.09 -9.64 6.58
N ILE A 53 -6.41 -9.04 5.61
CA ILE A 53 -5.67 -9.73 4.58
C ILE A 53 -4.20 -9.45 4.83
N GLU A 54 -3.42 -10.49 5.11
CA GLU A 54 -1.96 -10.39 5.13
C GLU A 54 -1.44 -10.24 3.70
N LEU A 55 -0.56 -9.27 3.50
CA LEU A 55 0.01 -8.90 2.20
C LEU A 55 1.51 -8.67 2.36
N GLU A 56 2.25 -9.00 1.30
CA GLU A 56 3.65 -8.63 1.16
C GLU A 56 3.77 -7.20 0.60
N VAL A 57 4.73 -6.43 1.13
CA VAL A 57 5.18 -5.14 0.59
C VAL A 57 6.67 -5.25 0.28
N LEU A 58 7.05 -5.12 -0.98
CA LEU A 58 8.44 -5.16 -1.44
C LEU A 58 9.01 -3.74 -1.56
N ASP A 59 10.12 -3.50 -0.87
CA ASP A 59 11.04 -2.41 -1.20
C ASP A 59 12.05 -2.93 -2.24
N ILE A 60 11.84 -2.55 -3.50
CA ILE A 60 12.69 -2.98 -4.62
C ILE A 60 14.12 -2.47 -4.52
N MET A 61 14.33 -1.29 -3.90
CA MET A 61 15.66 -0.70 -3.79
C MET A 61 16.51 -1.41 -2.73
N LYS A 62 15.88 -1.90 -1.67
CA LYS A 62 16.53 -2.70 -0.62
C LYS A 62 16.45 -4.21 -0.86
N ASN A 63 15.69 -4.63 -1.88
CA ASN A 63 15.31 -6.02 -2.12
C ASN A 63 14.83 -6.73 -0.85
N HIS A 64 13.95 -6.05 -0.10
CA HIS A 64 13.45 -6.52 1.19
C HIS A 64 11.93 -6.47 1.23
N SER A 65 11.33 -7.54 1.75
CA SER A 65 9.89 -7.70 1.84
C SER A 65 9.40 -7.60 3.28
N TYR A 66 8.28 -6.93 3.47
CA TYR A 66 7.62 -6.75 4.75
C TYR A 66 6.22 -7.37 4.68
N SER A 67 5.76 -8.01 5.76
CA SER A 67 4.37 -8.44 5.89
C SER A 67 3.55 -7.35 6.57
N VAL A 68 2.39 -7.01 6.00
CA VAL A 68 1.42 -6.07 6.57
C VAL A 68 0.01 -6.62 6.48
N ILE A 69 -0.90 -6.13 7.34
CA ILE A 69 -2.32 -6.49 7.27
C ILE A 69 -3.15 -5.33 6.71
N LEU A 70 -3.77 -5.54 5.55
CA LEU A 70 -4.80 -4.66 4.99
C LEU A 70 -6.15 -4.97 5.64
N LYS A 71 -6.81 -3.93 6.18
CA LYS A 71 -8.15 -4.03 6.77
C LYS A 71 -9.07 -2.91 6.32
N SER A 72 -10.35 -3.23 6.17
CA SER A 72 -11.45 -2.25 6.19
C SER A 72 -11.90 -2.00 7.61
N ARG A 73 -12.14 -0.75 8.00
CA ARG A 73 -12.71 -0.36 9.30
C ARG A 73 -14.22 -0.18 9.19
N ASN A 74 -14.96 -0.90 10.02
CA ASN A 74 -16.39 -0.69 10.24
C ASN A 74 -16.58 0.44 11.28
N PRO A 75 -17.49 1.43 11.10
CA PRO A 75 -18.45 1.62 10.00
C PRO A 75 -18.02 2.57 8.88
N SER A 76 -16.86 3.22 8.97
CA SER A 76 -16.45 4.22 7.97
C SER A 76 -16.11 3.65 6.59
N LYS A 77 -15.88 2.34 6.49
CA LYS A 77 -15.33 1.66 5.29
C LYS A 77 -14.03 2.31 4.84
N ASP A 78 -13.22 2.75 5.78
CA ASP A 78 -11.87 3.23 5.54
C ASP A 78 -10.91 2.05 5.49
N TYR A 79 -9.85 2.18 4.69
CA TYR A 79 -8.85 1.13 4.54
C TYR A 79 -7.57 1.52 5.25
N VAL A 80 -6.97 0.57 5.96
CA VAL A 80 -5.70 0.78 6.66
C VAL A 80 -4.72 -0.36 6.44
N LEU A 81 -3.43 -0.04 6.40
CA LEU A 81 -2.38 -1.01 6.72
C LEU A 81 -2.10 -0.94 8.22
N GLY A 82 -2.42 -2.04 8.91
CA GLY A 82 -2.33 -2.15 10.36
C GLY A 82 -1.04 -2.84 10.81
N THR A 83 -1.16 -4.04 11.37
CA THR A 83 -0.03 -4.86 11.79
C THR A 83 1.05 -4.92 10.69
N GLY A 84 2.31 -4.84 11.08
CA GLY A 84 3.45 -4.79 10.15
C GLY A 84 3.84 -3.38 9.67
N TRP A 85 2.89 -2.43 9.65
CA TRP A 85 3.15 -1.06 9.21
C TRP A 85 4.27 -0.36 9.98
N SER A 86 4.29 -0.48 11.32
CA SER A 86 5.33 0.17 12.12
C SER A 86 6.74 -0.31 11.74
N ALA A 87 6.93 -1.60 11.46
CA ALA A 87 8.22 -2.14 11.05
C ALA A 87 8.64 -1.59 9.68
N LEU A 88 7.71 -1.58 8.72
CA LEU A 88 7.92 -0.99 7.40
C LEU A 88 8.29 0.49 7.50
N LYS A 89 7.49 1.28 8.21
CA LYS A 89 7.69 2.70 8.45
C LYS A 89 9.08 3.01 9.02
N TYR A 90 9.50 2.31 10.07
CA TYR A 90 10.81 2.54 10.68
C TYR A 90 11.96 2.13 9.76
N SER A 91 11.82 1.03 9.03
CA SER A 91 12.86 0.58 8.10
C SER A 91 13.05 1.53 6.91
N LEU A 92 11.98 2.23 6.51
CA LEU A 92 12.00 3.26 5.48
C LEU A 92 12.26 4.67 6.03
N GLU A 93 12.42 4.82 7.34
CA GLU A 93 12.61 6.11 8.03
C GLU A 93 11.52 7.16 7.71
N LEU A 94 10.29 6.69 7.44
CA LEU A 94 9.18 7.53 7.00
C LEU A 94 8.71 8.50 8.10
N LYS A 95 8.44 9.73 7.69
CA LYS A 95 8.02 10.86 8.54
C LYS A 95 6.75 11.50 8.02
N GLU A 96 6.13 12.31 8.87
CA GLU A 96 4.99 13.13 8.47
C GLU A 96 5.40 14.06 7.32
N GLY A 97 4.55 14.17 6.30
CA GLY A 97 4.80 14.94 5.09
C GLY A 97 5.43 14.14 3.94
N ASP A 98 6.00 12.95 4.21
CA ASP A 98 6.57 12.11 3.14
C ASP A 98 5.47 11.60 2.20
N ASN A 99 5.82 11.43 0.92
CA ASN A 99 4.93 10.87 -0.08
C ASN A 99 5.24 9.39 -0.30
N LEU A 100 4.38 8.52 0.22
CA LEU A 100 4.45 7.09 -0.05
C LEU A 100 3.62 6.74 -1.28
N LYS A 101 4.18 5.91 -2.16
CA LYS A 101 3.49 5.33 -3.31
C LYS A 101 3.63 3.81 -3.27
N LEU A 102 2.50 3.12 -3.39
CA LEU A 102 2.41 1.67 -3.43
C LEU A 102 1.78 1.27 -4.76
N TYR A 103 2.44 0.38 -5.49
CA TYR A 103 1.89 -0.26 -6.70
C TYR A 103 1.42 -1.67 -6.38
N TRP A 104 0.21 -2.02 -6.79
CA TRP A 104 -0.28 -3.39 -6.69
C TRP A 104 0.22 -4.24 -7.86
N ASP A 105 1.14 -5.14 -7.58
CA ASP A 105 1.54 -6.20 -8.50
C ASP A 105 0.54 -7.36 -8.39
N HIS A 106 -0.50 -7.30 -9.22
CA HIS A 106 -1.55 -8.31 -9.24
C HIS A 106 -1.08 -9.70 -9.70
N LEU A 107 0.05 -9.80 -10.42
CA LEU A 107 0.59 -11.08 -10.88
C LEU A 107 1.25 -11.82 -9.71
N ASN A 108 1.99 -11.10 -8.86
CA ASN A 108 2.66 -11.67 -7.70
C ASN A 108 1.89 -11.49 -6.39
N CYS A 109 0.70 -10.88 -6.44
CA CYS A 109 -0.16 -10.60 -5.29
C CYS A 109 0.56 -9.86 -4.14
N LYS A 110 1.32 -8.82 -4.47
CA LYS A 110 2.04 -7.99 -3.48
C LYS A 110 2.05 -6.52 -3.84
N PHE A 111 2.27 -5.67 -2.83
CA PHE A 111 2.58 -4.27 -3.06
C PHE A 111 4.07 -4.07 -3.33
N ILE A 112 4.39 -3.12 -4.19
CA ILE A 112 5.75 -2.64 -4.45
C ILE A 112 5.81 -1.17 -4.06
N ILE A 113 6.83 -0.77 -3.31
CA ILE A 113 7.08 0.63 -3.00
C ILE A 113 7.71 1.30 -4.21
N LEU A 114 7.10 2.39 -4.67
CA LEU A 114 7.60 3.17 -5.79
C LEU A 114 8.52 4.29 -5.30
N ASN A 115 9.73 3.92 -4.91
CA ASN A 115 10.83 4.82 -4.49
C ASN A 115 11.91 4.98 -5.59
N CYS A 116 11.62 4.58 -6.83
CA CYS A 116 12.48 4.72 -7.99
C CYS A 116 11.74 5.40 -9.16
N GLU A 117 12.42 5.63 -10.28
CA GLU A 117 11.80 6.11 -11.51
C GLU A 117 10.90 5.04 -12.15
N TYR A 118 9.73 5.45 -12.63
CA TYR A 118 8.78 4.62 -13.35
C TYR A 118 7.99 5.45 -14.36
N SER A 119 7.39 4.80 -15.35
CA SER A 119 6.51 5.41 -16.35
C SER A 119 5.10 4.83 -16.23
N LEU A 120 4.09 5.63 -16.52
CA LEU A 120 2.70 5.16 -16.56
C LEU A 120 2.36 4.64 -17.95
N ILE A 121 1.54 3.59 -18.02
CA ILE A 121 0.92 3.15 -19.27
C ILE A 121 -0.07 4.24 -19.70
N PRO A 122 0.01 4.74 -20.95
CA PRO A 122 -0.96 5.72 -21.46
C PRO A 122 -2.38 5.14 -21.46
N PHE A 123 -3.36 5.95 -21.08
CA PHE A 123 -4.78 5.60 -21.13
C PHE A 123 -5.33 5.63 -22.56
#